data_AF-H1KRY1-F1
#
_entry.id   AF-H1KRY1-F1
#
_cell.length_a   1.000
_cell.length_b   1.000
_cell.length_c   1.000
_cell.angle_alpha   90.00
_cell.angle_beta   90.00
_cell.angle_gamma   90.00
#
_symmetry.space_group_name_H-M   'P 1'
#
loop_
_entity.id
_entity.type
_entity.pdbx_description
1 polymer ?
#
loop_
_entity_poly.entity_id
_entity_poly.type
_entity_poly.pdbx_seq_one_letter_code
_entity_poly.pdbx_strand_id
1 'polypeptide(L)'
;LAALEPDHAAGRRLVRLAVPLLFGVLVLVLWEVVVVGAGVPAVLMPPPSAVAARFATALPVLGADFVQTCLKSALPGYIIGCLSGLGVAILADRLPVLGRGLLPVANVASALPIVGIAPIMVMWFGFDWPSKAAVVAVMTFFPMLVQAGAGLAATGSIERDLMRTYAAGYARTLLSLRLPMALPFLFTALKVNATLALIGAIVAEFFGTPIVGMGFRISIEAARLSLDMVWAEIVLAALAGSAFYGLIALAERAATGWHPSVRAG
;
A
#
# COMPACT_ATOMS: atom_id res chain seq x y z
N LEU A 1 30.51 -10.43 -6.48
CA LEU A 1 29.13 -10.75 -6.92
C LEU A 1 28.55 -9.70 -7.86
N ALA A 2 28.66 -8.39 -7.59
CA ALA A 2 28.16 -7.33 -8.49
C ALA A 2 28.88 -7.23 -9.85
N ALA A 3 30.10 -7.75 -9.97
CA ALA A 3 30.89 -7.76 -11.22
C ALA A 3 30.71 -9.03 -12.07
N LEU A 4 29.84 -9.95 -11.67
CA LEU A 4 29.54 -11.15 -12.45
C LEU A 4 28.35 -10.83 -13.36
N GLU A 5 28.61 -10.60 -14.65
CA GLU A 5 27.58 -10.56 -15.69
C GLU A 5 27.45 -11.96 -16.30
N PRO A 6 26.55 -12.82 -15.80
CA PRO A 6 26.33 -14.12 -16.41
C PRO A 6 25.73 -13.95 -17.82
N ASP A 7 26.35 -14.58 -18.81
CA ASP A 7 25.91 -14.58 -20.21
C ASP A 7 24.50 -15.20 -20.39
N HIS A 8 24.06 -16.05 -19.45
CA HIS A 8 22.81 -16.80 -19.52
C HIS A 8 21.67 -16.13 -18.72
N ALA A 9 20.47 -16.08 -19.31
CA ALA A 9 19.27 -15.47 -18.72
C ALA A 9 18.90 -16.05 -17.33
N ALA A 10 19.14 -17.34 -17.11
CA ALA A 10 18.95 -18.00 -15.82
C ALA A 10 19.96 -17.51 -14.75
N GLY A 11 21.21 -17.29 -15.14
CA GLY A 11 22.25 -16.75 -14.27
C GLY A 11 21.96 -15.30 -13.86
N ARG A 12 21.47 -14.46 -14.78
CA ARG A 12 21.08 -13.07 -14.46
C ARG A 12 19.92 -13.02 -13.46
N ARG A 13 18.95 -13.93 -13.58
CA ARG A 13 17.82 -14.02 -12.65
C ARG A 13 18.25 -14.51 -11.26
N LEU A 14 19.16 -15.47 -11.20
CA LEU A 14 19.75 -15.96 -9.95
C LEU A 14 20.54 -14.86 -9.24
N VAL A 15 21.41 -14.12 -9.93
CA VAL A 15 22.18 -13.02 -9.34
C VAL A 15 21.26 -11.89 -8.85
N ARG A 16 20.21 -11.54 -9.62
CA ARG A 16 19.22 -10.52 -9.22
C ARG A 16 18.46 -10.87 -7.94
N LEU A 17 18.25 -12.15 -7.64
CA LEU A 17 17.58 -12.59 -6.40
C LEU A 17 18.57 -12.86 -5.27
N ALA A 18 19.74 -13.40 -5.58
CA ALA A 18 20.76 -13.74 -4.59
C ALA A 18 21.34 -12.51 -3.91
N VAL A 19 21.56 -11.40 -4.62
CA VAL A 19 22.17 -10.19 -4.03
C VAL A 19 21.28 -9.56 -2.95
N PRO A 20 19.98 -9.26 -3.19
CA PRO A 20 19.09 -8.76 -2.14
C PRO A 20 18.90 -9.75 -0.99
N LEU A 21 18.82 -11.05 -1.29
CA LEU A 21 18.65 -12.09 -0.27
C LEU A 21 19.87 -12.17 0.65
N LEU A 22 21.08 -12.24 0.08
CA LEU A 22 22.33 -12.27 0.84
C LEU A 22 22.51 -11.01 1.68
N PHE A 23 22.17 -9.85 1.13
CA PHE A 23 22.20 -8.60 1.88
C PHE A 23 21.21 -8.62 3.05
N GLY A 24 19.97 -9.09 2.83
CA GLY A 24 18.98 -9.25 3.90
C GLY A 24 19.44 -10.21 4.99
N VAL A 25 19.99 -11.37 4.60
CA VAL A 25 20.56 -12.35 5.56
C VAL A 25 21.72 -11.72 6.33
N LEU A 26 22.62 -11.00 5.67
CA LEU A 26 23.73 -10.30 6.34
C LEU A 26 23.22 -9.31 7.38
N VAL A 27 22.18 -8.52 7.06
CA VAL A 27 21.57 -7.58 8.00
C VAL A 27 20.98 -8.30 9.21
N LEU A 28 20.27 -9.42 9.01
CA LEU A 28 19.70 -10.21 10.11
C LEU A 28 20.79 -10.84 10.99
N VAL A 29 21.84 -11.39 10.38
CA VAL A 29 22.99 -11.96 11.11
C VAL A 29 23.71 -10.88 11.91
N LEU A 30 23.94 -9.70 11.32
CA LEU A 30 24.57 -8.59 12.02
C LEU A 30 23.71 -8.11 13.20
N TRP A 31 22.39 -8.01 13.01
CA TRP A 31 21.45 -7.66 14.08
C TRP A 31 21.51 -8.68 15.23
N GLU A 32 21.45 -9.98 14.92
CA GLU A 32 21.57 -11.06 15.92
C GLU A 32 22.88 -10.95 16.72
N VAL A 33 24.02 -10.83 16.01
CA VAL A 33 25.34 -10.77 16.64
C VAL A 33 25.48 -9.54 17.52
N VAL A 34 24.97 -8.38 17.11
CA VAL A 34 25.02 -7.15 17.91
C VAL A 34 24.16 -7.27 19.15
N VAL A 35 22.92 -7.75 19.03
CA VAL A 35 22.00 -7.86 20.18
C VAL A 35 22.50 -8.87 21.20
N VAL A 36 22.88 -10.06 20.74
CA VAL A 36 23.34 -11.14 21.62
C VAL A 36 24.74 -10.82 22.17
N GLY A 37 25.66 -10.36 21.32
CA GLY A 37 27.05 -10.08 21.69
C GLY A 37 27.21 -8.88 22.61
N ALA A 38 26.38 -7.84 22.47
CA ALA A 38 26.40 -6.67 23.35
C ALA A 38 25.48 -6.84 24.59
N GLY A 39 24.79 -7.98 24.74
CA GLY A 39 23.90 -8.23 25.87
C GLY A 39 22.71 -7.25 25.94
N VAL A 40 22.18 -6.84 24.77
CA VAL A 40 21.08 -5.88 24.71
C VAL A 40 19.82 -6.48 25.34
N PRO A 41 19.18 -5.80 26.31
CA PRO A 41 17.93 -6.28 26.89
C PRO A 41 16.85 -6.51 25.83
N ALA A 42 16.18 -7.67 25.86
CA ALA A 42 15.14 -8.03 24.89
C ALA A 42 13.94 -7.07 24.87
N VAL A 43 13.71 -6.38 25.99
CA VAL A 43 12.72 -5.30 26.13
C VAL A 43 13.06 -4.03 25.36
N LEU A 44 14.31 -3.87 24.94
CA LEU A 44 14.71 -2.80 24.02
C LEU A 44 14.71 -3.30 22.58
N MET A 45 15.33 -4.46 22.36
CA MET A 45 15.43 -5.05 21.04
C MET A 45 15.60 -6.56 21.13
N PRO A 46 14.60 -7.37 20.72
CA PRO A 46 14.74 -8.81 20.67
C PRO A 46 15.67 -9.22 19.52
N PRO A 47 16.43 -10.32 19.67
CA PRO A 47 17.21 -10.87 18.57
C PRO A 47 16.27 -11.44 17.50
N PRO A 48 16.64 -11.37 16.20
CA PRO A 48 15.90 -12.00 15.10
C PRO A 48 15.46 -13.45 15.36
N SER A 49 16.30 -14.24 16.01
CA SER A 49 16.00 -15.64 16.37
C SER A 49 14.78 -15.75 17.31
N ALA A 50 14.68 -14.86 18.31
CA ALA A 50 13.53 -14.81 19.21
C ALA A 50 12.25 -14.37 18.48
N VAL A 51 12.36 -13.37 17.59
CA VAL A 51 11.22 -12.94 16.75
C VAL A 51 10.74 -14.09 15.86
N ALA A 52 11.65 -14.84 15.24
CA ALA A 52 11.30 -15.99 14.40
C ALA A 52 10.64 -17.12 15.20
N ALA A 53 11.17 -17.45 16.38
CA ALA A 53 10.56 -18.43 17.28
C ALA A 53 9.15 -18.01 17.72
N ARG A 54 8.98 -16.72 18.07
CA ARG A 54 7.68 -16.16 18.44
C ARG A 54 6.70 -16.20 17.28
N PHE A 55 7.13 -15.81 16.09
CA PHE A 55 6.32 -15.86 14.87
C PHE A 55 5.81 -17.28 14.58
N ALA A 56 6.69 -18.29 14.68
CA ALA A 56 6.32 -19.68 14.43
C ALA A 56 5.34 -20.26 15.47
N THR A 57 5.45 -19.83 16.73
CA THR A 57 4.58 -20.31 17.83
C THR A 57 3.27 -19.55 17.93
N ALA A 58 3.20 -18.32 17.43
CA ALA A 58 2.03 -17.45 17.50
C ALA A 58 1.16 -17.44 16.23
N LEU A 59 1.39 -18.35 15.27
CA LEU A 59 0.67 -18.38 13.99
C LEU A 59 -0.86 -18.28 14.09
N PRO A 60 -1.57 -18.93 15.04
CA PRO A 60 -3.01 -18.77 15.15
C PRO A 60 -3.45 -17.35 15.50
N VAL A 61 -2.68 -16.69 16.37
CA VAL A 61 -2.93 -15.30 16.81
C VAL A 61 -2.64 -14.34 15.66
N LEU A 62 -1.45 -14.47 15.07
CA LEU A 62 -1.01 -13.70 13.90
C LEU A 62 -1.98 -13.85 12.71
N GLY A 63 -2.52 -15.06 12.50
CA GLY A 63 -3.51 -15.32 11.45
C GLY A 63 -4.83 -14.59 11.70
N ALA A 64 -5.31 -14.57 12.94
CA ALA A 64 -6.52 -13.82 13.31
C ALA A 64 -6.31 -12.31 13.16
N ASP A 65 -5.16 -11.82 13.61
CA ASP A 65 -4.76 -10.42 13.51
C ASP A 65 -4.63 -10.00 12.03
N PHE A 66 -4.07 -10.87 11.17
CA PHE A 66 -4.05 -10.68 9.71
C PHE A 66 -5.45 -10.57 9.10
N VAL A 67 -6.36 -11.49 9.44
CA VAL A 67 -7.72 -11.45 8.89
C VAL A 67 -8.43 -10.16 9.29
N GLN A 68 -8.30 -9.74 10.55
CA GLN A 68 -8.93 -8.52 11.03
C GLN A 68 -8.35 -7.29 10.31
N THR A 69 -7.04 -7.09 10.37
CA THR A 69 -6.41 -5.86 9.87
C THR A 69 -6.37 -5.82 8.34
N CYS A 70 -5.94 -6.89 7.67
CA CYS A 70 -5.75 -6.89 6.22
C CYS A 70 -7.07 -7.10 5.48
N LEU A 71 -7.85 -8.12 5.85
CA LEU A 71 -9.00 -8.54 5.04
C LEU A 71 -10.28 -7.80 5.37
N LYS A 72 -10.54 -7.52 6.66
CA LYS A 72 -11.76 -6.79 7.06
C LYS A 72 -11.56 -5.28 7.03
N SER A 73 -10.41 -4.77 7.45
CA SER A 73 -10.20 -3.32 7.55
C SER A 73 -9.51 -2.74 6.31
N ALA A 74 -8.29 -3.16 5.99
CA ALA A 74 -7.48 -2.56 4.93
C ALA A 74 -8.08 -2.78 3.54
N LEU A 75 -8.46 -4.02 3.20
CA LEU A 75 -8.92 -4.36 1.85
C LEU A 75 -10.23 -3.63 1.46
N PRO A 76 -11.31 -3.61 2.26
CA PRO A 76 -12.52 -2.89 1.90
C PRO A 76 -12.29 -1.38 1.86
N GLY A 77 -11.54 -0.84 2.82
CA GLY A 77 -11.18 0.59 2.83
C GLY A 77 -10.39 0.98 1.59
N TYR A 78 -9.42 0.16 1.18
CA TYR A 78 -8.62 0.36 -0.02
C TYR A 78 -9.48 0.38 -1.28
N ILE A 79 -10.39 -0.59 -1.42
CA ILE A 79 -11.30 -0.68 -2.57
C ILE A 79 -12.21 0.55 -2.60
N ILE A 80 -12.84 0.90 -1.48
CA ILE A 80 -13.76 2.03 -1.39
C ILE A 80 -13.04 3.34 -1.70
N GLY A 81 -11.89 3.59 -1.08
CA GLY A 81 -11.11 4.82 -1.27
C GLY A 81 -10.58 4.95 -2.70
N CYS A 82 -10.04 3.87 -3.27
CA CYS A 82 -9.58 3.90 -4.67
C CYS A 82 -10.73 4.10 -5.66
N LEU A 83 -11.84 3.37 -5.53
CA LEU A 83 -12.96 3.51 -6.45
C LEU A 83 -13.63 4.88 -6.35
N SER A 84 -13.82 5.40 -5.13
CA SER A 84 -14.37 6.74 -4.93
C SER A 84 -13.43 7.84 -5.43
N GLY A 85 -12.12 7.72 -5.18
CA GLY A 85 -11.12 8.66 -5.68
C GLY A 85 -11.08 8.70 -7.22
N LEU A 86 -11.10 7.53 -7.86
CA LEU A 86 -11.18 7.41 -9.31
C LEU A 86 -12.49 7.99 -9.86
N GLY A 87 -13.62 7.69 -9.23
CA GLY A 87 -14.93 8.21 -9.62
C GLY A 87 -14.99 9.74 -9.57
N VAL A 88 -14.46 10.34 -8.49
CA VAL A 88 -14.36 11.81 -8.35
C VAL A 88 -13.39 12.40 -9.37
N ALA A 89 -12.27 11.74 -9.67
CA ALA A 89 -11.35 12.19 -10.72
C ALA A 89 -12.02 12.22 -12.10
N ILE A 90 -12.77 11.18 -12.46
CA ILE A 90 -13.52 11.11 -13.73
C ILE A 90 -14.61 12.19 -13.79
N LEU A 91 -15.26 12.48 -12.66
CA LEU A 91 -16.26 13.56 -12.58
C LEU A 91 -15.61 14.93 -12.74
N ALA A 92 -14.45 15.15 -12.10
CA ALA A 92 -13.68 16.38 -12.19
C ALA A 92 -13.10 16.61 -13.61
N ASP A 93 -12.73 15.54 -14.31
CA ASP A 93 -12.31 15.58 -15.71
C ASP A 93 -13.46 15.99 -16.65
N ARG A 94 -14.68 15.53 -16.35
CA ARG A 94 -15.87 15.91 -17.11
C ARG A 94 -16.33 17.35 -16.84
N LEU A 95 -16.12 17.84 -15.62
CA LEU A 95 -16.60 19.15 -15.15
C LEU A 95 -15.40 20.07 -14.81
N PRO A 96 -14.96 20.95 -15.74
CA PRO A 96 -13.75 21.77 -15.56
C PRO A 96 -13.76 22.70 -14.33
N VAL A 97 -14.94 23.06 -13.83
CA VAL A 97 -15.09 23.86 -12.59
C VAL A 97 -14.69 23.03 -11.36
N LEU A 98 -15.08 21.76 -11.33
CA LEU A 98 -14.77 20.85 -10.23
C LEU A 98 -13.26 20.57 -10.18
N GLY A 99 -12.62 20.31 -11.33
CA GLY A 99 -11.17 20.04 -11.38
C GLY A 99 -10.30 21.18 -10.83
N ARG A 100 -10.65 22.44 -11.11
CA ARG A 100 -9.87 23.61 -10.65
C ARG A 100 -9.90 23.80 -9.13
N GLY A 101 -11.03 23.51 -8.48
CA GLY A 101 -11.18 23.65 -7.03
C GLY A 101 -10.75 22.40 -6.26
N LEU A 102 -11.03 21.22 -6.80
CA LEU A 102 -10.92 19.96 -6.08
C LEU A 102 -9.47 19.45 -5.98
N LEU A 103 -8.63 19.70 -6.99
CA LEU A 103 -7.22 19.25 -6.97
C LEU A 103 -6.38 19.96 -5.88
N PRO A 104 -6.43 21.30 -5.71
CA PRO A 104 -5.74 21.96 -4.60
C PRO A 104 -6.22 21.49 -3.22
N VAL A 105 -7.53 21.32 -3.05
CA VAL A 105 -8.12 20.83 -1.79
C VAL A 105 -7.69 19.40 -1.51
N ALA A 106 -7.67 18.53 -2.52
CA ALA A 106 -7.21 17.16 -2.40
C ALA A 106 -5.73 17.07 -1.96
N ASN A 107 -4.87 17.93 -2.52
CA ASN A 107 -3.47 18.01 -2.11
C ASN A 107 -3.33 18.41 -0.64
N VAL A 108 -4.07 19.42 -0.17
CA VAL A 108 -4.06 19.82 1.24
C VAL A 108 -4.62 18.72 2.14
N ALA A 109 -5.73 18.10 1.75
CA ALA A 109 -6.37 17.05 2.52
C ALA A 109 -5.49 15.79 2.65
N SER A 110 -4.66 15.50 1.65
CA SER A 110 -3.66 14.41 1.72
C SER A 110 -2.59 14.61 2.80
N ALA A 111 -2.41 15.85 3.27
CA ALA A 111 -1.47 16.19 4.34
C ALA A 111 -2.10 16.12 5.74
N LEU A 112 -3.41 15.83 5.86
CA LEU A 112 -4.06 15.74 7.16
C LEU A 112 -3.51 14.56 7.96
N PRO A 113 -3.16 14.75 9.25
CA PRO A 113 -2.61 13.68 10.07
C PRO A 113 -3.68 12.62 10.37
N ILE A 114 -3.38 11.37 10.01
CA ILE A 114 -4.24 10.20 10.25
C ILE A 114 -4.64 10.05 11.71
N VAL A 115 -3.71 10.34 12.61
CA VAL A 115 -3.90 10.30 14.07
C VAL A 115 -5.08 11.17 14.50
N GLY A 116 -5.36 12.27 13.79
CA GLY A 116 -6.51 13.13 14.06
C GLY A 116 -7.82 12.63 13.46
N ILE A 117 -7.77 11.87 12.36
CA ILE A 117 -8.96 11.37 11.66
C ILE A 117 -9.50 10.09 12.31
N ALA A 118 -8.62 9.22 12.82
CA ALA A 118 -9.00 7.92 13.34
C ALA A 118 -10.04 7.98 14.50
N PRO A 119 -9.90 8.84 15.53
CA PRO A 119 -10.93 8.96 16.58
C PRO A 119 -12.30 9.38 16.04
N ILE A 120 -12.33 10.26 15.03
CA ILE A 120 -13.58 10.73 14.41
C ILE A 120 -14.26 9.58 13.67
N MET A 121 -13.49 8.77 12.93
CA MET A 121 -14.03 7.60 12.25
C MET A 121 -14.53 6.54 13.25
N VAL A 122 -13.87 6.36 14.38
CA VAL A 122 -14.34 5.47 15.46
C VAL A 122 -15.65 5.99 16.07
N MET A 123 -15.77 7.30 16.28
CA MET A 123 -17.01 7.90 16.78
C MET A 123 -18.18 7.72 15.80
N TRP A 124 -17.94 7.78 14.49
CA TRP A 124 -18.97 7.66 13.47
C TRP A 124 -19.36 6.21 13.14
N PHE A 125 -18.38 5.32 13.06
CA PHE A 125 -18.56 3.94 12.55
C PHE A 125 -18.35 2.86 13.64
N GLY A 126 -18.09 3.25 14.88
CA GLY A 126 -17.91 2.36 16.02
C GLY A 126 -16.50 1.76 16.13
N PHE A 127 -16.32 0.90 17.13
CA PHE A 127 -15.01 0.32 17.47
C PHE A 127 -14.59 -0.86 16.60
N ASP A 128 -15.47 -1.46 15.79
CA ASP A 128 -15.11 -2.60 14.96
C ASP A 128 -14.40 -2.17 13.66
N TRP A 129 -14.19 -3.11 12.74
CA TRP A 129 -13.52 -2.93 11.45
C TRP A 129 -14.06 -1.80 10.56
N PRO A 130 -15.36 -1.39 10.59
CA PRO A 130 -15.86 -0.36 9.68
C PRO A 130 -15.16 1.00 9.85
N SER A 131 -14.83 1.41 11.08
CA SER A 131 -14.11 2.67 11.30
C SER A 131 -12.68 2.64 10.77
N LYS A 132 -12.01 1.48 10.84
CA LYS A 132 -10.66 1.29 10.29
C LYS A 132 -10.70 1.32 8.77
N ALA A 133 -11.69 0.65 8.18
CA ALA A 133 -11.92 0.73 6.74
C ALA A 133 -12.22 2.17 6.28
N ALA A 134 -12.97 2.94 7.08
CA ALA A 134 -13.22 4.36 6.78
C ALA A 134 -11.95 5.22 6.81
N VAL A 135 -11.06 5.03 7.81
CA VAL A 135 -9.75 5.68 7.84
C VAL A 135 -8.94 5.35 6.58
N VAL A 136 -8.87 4.07 6.23
CA VAL A 136 -8.15 3.61 5.04
C VAL A 136 -8.76 4.17 3.75
N ALA A 137 -10.08 4.27 3.66
CA ALA A 137 -10.76 4.86 2.50
C ALA A 137 -10.36 6.32 2.31
N VAL A 138 -10.35 7.12 3.38
CA VAL A 138 -9.91 8.53 3.32
C VAL A 138 -8.45 8.64 2.90
N MET A 139 -7.58 7.80 3.45
CA MET A 139 -6.15 7.80 3.13
C MET A 139 -5.85 7.44 1.68
N THR A 140 -6.61 6.50 1.12
CA THR A 140 -6.40 6.01 -0.25
C THR A 140 -7.16 6.83 -1.30
N PHE A 141 -8.22 7.55 -0.89
CA PHE A 141 -9.00 8.43 -1.74
C PHE A 141 -8.16 9.52 -2.39
N PHE A 142 -7.41 10.30 -1.61
CA PHE A 142 -6.70 11.47 -2.14
C PHE A 142 -5.55 11.12 -3.10
N PRO A 143 -4.64 10.18 -2.79
CA PRO A 143 -3.60 9.79 -3.74
C PRO A 143 -4.19 9.23 -5.04
N MET A 144 -5.29 8.47 -4.96
CA MET A 144 -5.98 7.97 -6.15
C MET A 144 -6.57 9.10 -6.98
N LEU A 145 -7.29 10.01 -6.35
CA LEU A 145 -7.90 11.18 -7.00
C LEU A 145 -6.86 12.02 -7.75
N VAL A 146 -5.74 12.33 -7.09
CA VAL A 146 -4.67 13.16 -7.67
C VAL A 146 -4.02 12.45 -8.86
N GLN A 147 -3.62 11.19 -8.71
CA GLN A 147 -2.97 10.42 -9.76
C GLN A 147 -3.91 10.10 -10.93
N ALA A 148 -5.17 9.76 -10.66
CA ALA A 148 -6.16 9.53 -11.70
C ALA A 148 -6.43 10.82 -12.48
N GLY A 149 -6.56 11.96 -11.80
CA GLY A 149 -6.71 13.26 -12.45
C GLY A 149 -5.52 13.60 -13.36
N ALA A 150 -4.29 13.39 -12.87
CA ALA A 150 -3.08 13.57 -13.67
C ALA A 150 -3.06 12.64 -14.90
N GLY A 151 -3.42 11.37 -14.74
CA GLY A 151 -3.46 10.39 -15.83
C GLY A 151 -4.52 10.70 -16.89
N LEU A 152 -5.71 11.14 -16.50
CA LEU A 152 -6.76 11.56 -17.43
C LEU A 152 -6.35 12.80 -18.22
N ALA A 153 -5.67 13.74 -17.57
CA ALA A 153 -5.15 14.96 -18.20
C ALA A 153 -3.94 14.70 -19.14
N ALA A 154 -3.21 13.59 -18.95
CA ALA A 154 -2.01 13.25 -19.73
C ALA A 154 -2.29 12.92 -21.21
N THR A 155 -3.56 12.71 -21.59
CA THR A 155 -3.93 12.52 -23.00
C THR A 155 -3.60 13.79 -23.80
N GLY A 156 -2.96 13.69 -24.96
CA GLY A 156 -2.63 14.85 -25.79
C GLY A 156 -3.85 15.49 -26.47
N SER A 157 -3.66 16.69 -27.02
CA SER A 157 -4.72 17.39 -27.77
C SER A 157 -5.06 16.69 -29.07
N ILE A 158 -4.05 16.16 -29.78
CA ILE A 158 -4.21 15.51 -31.09
C ILE A 158 -5.07 14.25 -30.99
N GLU A 159 -4.82 13.41 -29.98
CA GLU A 159 -5.58 12.18 -29.75
C GLU A 159 -7.04 12.49 -29.41
N ARG A 160 -7.29 13.55 -28.65
CA ARG A 160 -8.65 14.02 -28.38
C ARG A 160 -9.33 14.58 -29.62
N ASP A 161 -8.62 15.32 -30.45
CA ASP A 161 -9.15 15.87 -31.70
C ASP A 161 -9.52 14.74 -32.68
N LEU A 162 -8.70 13.68 -32.76
CA LEU A 162 -9.02 12.48 -33.53
C LEU A 162 -10.32 11.82 -33.05
N MET A 163 -10.52 11.68 -31.74
CA MET A 163 -11.78 11.16 -31.20
C MET A 163 -12.98 12.04 -31.58
N ARG A 164 -12.81 13.37 -31.63
CA ARG A 164 -13.87 14.28 -32.12
C ARG A 164 -14.17 14.08 -33.60
N THR A 165 -13.17 13.82 -34.45
CA THR A 165 -13.42 13.54 -35.88
C THR A 165 -14.22 12.24 -36.10
N TYR A 166 -14.11 11.27 -35.19
CA TYR A 166 -14.94 10.07 -35.17
C TYR A 166 -16.32 10.26 -34.51
N ALA A 167 -16.71 11.51 -34.20
CA ALA A 167 -17.92 11.85 -33.44
C ALA A 167 -18.04 11.06 -32.12
N ALA A 168 -16.92 10.73 -31.48
CA ALA A 168 -16.92 9.98 -30.23
C ALA A 168 -17.32 10.89 -29.06
N GLY A 169 -18.40 10.52 -28.35
CA GLY A 169 -18.80 11.19 -27.12
C GLY A 169 -17.81 10.98 -25.96
N TYR A 170 -18.06 11.65 -24.83
CA TYR A 170 -17.18 11.57 -23.65
C TYR A 170 -16.98 10.14 -23.15
N ALA A 171 -18.04 9.33 -23.04
CA ALA A 171 -17.94 7.97 -22.54
C ALA A 171 -17.03 7.09 -23.42
N ARG A 172 -17.15 7.22 -24.75
CA ARG A 172 -16.29 6.49 -25.69
C ARG A 172 -14.85 7.00 -25.64
N THR A 173 -14.66 8.31 -25.54
CA THR A 173 -13.33 8.91 -25.35
C THR A 173 -12.69 8.48 -24.02
N LEU A 174 -13.47 8.38 -22.96
CA LEU A 174 -13.00 7.96 -21.64
C LEU A 174 -12.53 6.50 -21.69
N LEU A 175 -13.37 5.58 -22.17
CA LEU A 175 -13.09 4.15 -22.17
C LEU A 175 -12.02 3.75 -23.19
N SER A 176 -12.01 4.38 -24.37
CA SER A 176 -11.12 3.98 -25.47
C SER A 176 -9.80 4.74 -25.53
N LEU A 177 -9.68 5.89 -24.86
CA LEU A 177 -8.48 6.73 -24.92
C LEU A 177 -7.98 7.14 -23.52
N ARG A 178 -8.80 7.86 -22.73
CA ARG A 178 -8.30 8.48 -21.50
C ARG A 178 -7.96 7.46 -20.41
N LEU A 179 -8.82 6.48 -20.15
CA LEU A 179 -8.57 5.44 -19.14
C LEU A 179 -7.37 4.56 -19.51
N PRO A 180 -7.26 4.03 -20.74
CA PRO A 180 -6.05 3.31 -21.17
C PRO A 180 -4.76 4.12 -20.97
N MET A 181 -4.76 5.40 -21.36
CA MET A 181 -3.60 6.29 -21.16
C MET A 181 -3.31 6.60 -19.68
N ALA A 182 -4.35 6.63 -18.85
CA ALA A 182 -4.21 6.86 -17.41
C ALA A 182 -3.75 5.61 -16.64
N LEU A 183 -3.80 4.40 -17.21
CA LEU A 183 -3.51 3.14 -16.51
C LEU A 183 -2.19 3.16 -15.71
N PRO A 184 -1.04 3.63 -16.26
CA PRO A 184 0.22 3.68 -15.49
C PRO A 184 0.12 4.56 -14.23
N PHE A 185 -0.63 5.66 -14.30
CA PHE A 185 -0.87 6.56 -13.18
C PHE A 185 -1.79 5.91 -12.14
N LEU A 186 -2.84 5.20 -12.60
CA LEU A 186 -3.74 4.44 -11.73
C LEU A 186 -2.98 3.35 -10.99
N PHE A 187 -2.13 2.56 -11.67
CA PHE A 187 -1.31 1.55 -11.01
C PHE A 187 -0.28 2.14 -10.05
N THR A 188 0.27 3.31 -10.36
CA THR A 188 1.14 4.05 -9.42
C THR A 188 0.37 4.38 -8.14
N ALA A 189 -0.86 4.88 -8.25
CA ALA A 189 -1.72 5.15 -7.09
C ALA A 189 -2.09 3.88 -6.33
N LEU A 190 -2.51 2.81 -7.02
CA LEU A 190 -2.86 1.53 -6.41
C LEU A 190 -1.69 0.96 -5.59
N LYS A 191 -0.47 1.02 -6.12
CA LYS A 191 0.75 0.56 -5.43
C LYS A 191 1.03 1.36 -4.15
N VAL A 192 0.98 2.69 -4.22
CA VAL A 192 1.13 3.56 -3.04
C VAL A 192 0.03 3.29 -2.03
N ASN A 193 -1.21 3.22 -2.50
CA ASN A 193 -2.38 2.96 -1.66
C ASN A 193 -2.34 1.58 -0.99
N ALA A 194 -1.73 0.57 -1.60
CA ALA A 194 -1.61 -0.77 -1.01
C ALA A 194 -0.80 -0.71 0.28
N THR A 195 0.29 0.05 0.29
CA THR A 195 1.11 0.28 1.49
C THR A 195 0.39 1.19 2.50
N LEU A 196 -0.23 2.29 2.04
CA LEU A 196 -0.97 3.20 2.92
C LEU A 196 -2.16 2.52 3.58
N ALA A 197 -2.84 1.60 2.90
CA ALA A 197 -4.00 0.91 3.46
C ALA A 197 -3.64 0.08 4.68
N LEU A 198 -2.49 -0.61 4.65
CA LEU A 198 -2.03 -1.41 5.78
C LEU A 198 -1.60 -0.50 6.94
N ILE A 199 -0.82 0.55 6.66
CA ILE A 199 -0.42 1.54 7.67
C ILE A 199 -1.65 2.18 8.31
N GLY A 200 -2.63 2.57 7.49
CA GLY A 200 -3.87 3.19 7.93
C GLY A 200 -4.72 2.29 8.82
N ALA A 201 -4.87 1.02 8.45
CA ALA A 201 -5.59 0.04 9.25
C ALA A 201 -4.90 -0.19 10.60
N ILE A 202 -3.58 -0.43 10.59
CA ILE A 202 -2.80 -0.64 11.81
C ILE A 202 -2.93 0.57 12.74
N VAL A 203 -2.68 1.79 12.24
CA VAL A 203 -2.77 3.01 13.07
C VAL A 203 -4.20 3.24 13.57
N ALA A 204 -5.23 2.97 12.75
CA ALA A 204 -6.62 3.14 13.17
C ALA A 204 -7.01 2.16 14.30
N GLU A 205 -6.40 0.98 14.38
CA GLU A 205 -6.64 0.03 15.47
C GLU A 205 -6.13 0.52 16.83
N PHE A 206 -5.16 1.44 16.87
CA PHE A 206 -4.66 2.04 18.12
C PHE A 206 -5.73 2.89 18.82
N PHE A 207 -6.69 3.41 18.04
CA PHE A 207 -7.80 4.22 18.53
C PHE A 207 -9.01 3.40 18.96
N GLY A 208 -8.81 2.09 19.13
CA GLY A 208 -9.80 1.15 19.66
C GLY A 208 -10.24 0.20 18.57
N THR A 209 -10.02 -1.09 18.79
CA THR A 209 -10.51 -2.20 17.96
C THR A 209 -10.97 -3.33 18.88
N PRO A 210 -11.74 -4.34 18.41
CA PRO A 210 -11.99 -5.55 19.19
C PRO A 210 -10.65 -6.18 19.61
N ILE A 211 -10.62 -7.11 20.55
CA ILE A 211 -9.40 -7.75 21.11
C ILE A 211 -8.50 -8.55 20.11
N VAL A 212 -8.56 -8.25 18.81
CA VAL A 212 -7.90 -8.86 17.67
C VAL A 212 -7.54 -7.78 16.64
N GLY A 213 -6.39 -7.91 15.99
CA GLY A 213 -5.84 -6.97 15.00
C GLY A 213 -4.36 -6.71 15.24
N MET A 214 -3.59 -6.52 14.17
CA MET A 214 -2.14 -6.31 14.24
C MET A 214 -1.80 -5.06 15.06
N GLY A 215 -2.49 -3.94 14.83
CA GLY A 215 -2.25 -2.69 15.56
C GLY A 215 -2.67 -2.79 17.03
N PHE A 216 -3.76 -3.50 17.30
CA PHE A 216 -4.15 -3.84 18.67
C PHE A 216 -3.07 -4.68 19.37
N ARG A 217 -2.59 -5.75 18.72
CA ARG A 217 -1.56 -6.63 19.28
C ARG A 217 -0.26 -5.88 19.53
N ILE A 218 0.18 -5.05 18.58
CA ILE A 218 1.36 -4.20 18.74
C ILE A 218 1.21 -3.30 19.97
N SER A 219 0.08 -2.61 20.12
CA SER A 219 -0.11 -1.66 21.23
C SER A 219 -0.15 -2.34 22.60
N ILE A 220 -0.85 -3.48 22.73
CA ILE A 220 -0.98 -4.18 24.03
C ILE A 220 0.30 -4.94 24.41
N GLU A 221 1.00 -5.54 23.45
CA GLU A 221 2.23 -6.29 23.72
C GLU A 221 3.43 -5.36 23.95
N ALA A 222 3.44 -4.17 23.35
CA ALA A 222 4.38 -3.11 23.70
C ALA A 222 4.20 -2.68 25.17
N ALA A 223 2.96 -2.51 25.63
CA ALA A 223 2.67 -2.19 27.03
C ALA A 223 3.06 -3.32 28.00
N ARG A 224 3.03 -4.57 27.53
CA ARG A 224 3.49 -5.77 28.28
C ARG A 224 4.99 -6.02 28.18
N LEU A 225 5.72 -5.21 27.42
CA LEU A 225 7.14 -5.38 27.17
C LEU A 225 7.49 -6.70 26.44
N SER A 226 6.50 -7.34 25.78
CA SER A 226 6.69 -8.52 24.93
C SER A 226 7.08 -8.10 23.51
N LEU A 227 8.27 -7.50 23.38
CA LEU A 227 8.72 -6.95 22.10
C LEU A 227 8.92 -8.03 21.03
N ASP A 228 9.19 -9.27 21.41
CA ASP A 228 9.21 -10.42 20.50
C ASP A 228 7.90 -10.54 19.70
N MET A 229 6.74 -10.38 20.34
CA MET A 229 5.44 -10.39 19.67
C MET A 229 5.23 -9.11 18.85
N VAL A 230 5.63 -7.94 19.36
CA VAL A 230 5.54 -6.67 18.61
C VAL A 230 6.31 -6.77 17.29
N TRP A 231 7.54 -7.29 17.32
CA TRP A 231 8.34 -7.49 16.13
C TRP A 231 7.78 -8.58 15.22
N ALA A 232 7.16 -9.63 15.77
CA ALA A 232 6.47 -10.65 14.97
C ALA A 232 5.30 -10.05 14.16
N GLU A 233 4.51 -9.15 14.77
CA GLU A 233 3.45 -8.39 14.09
C GLU A 233 4.00 -7.43 13.04
N ILE A 234 5.12 -6.74 13.33
CA ILE A 234 5.79 -5.88 12.34
C ILE A 234 6.27 -6.69 11.13
N VAL A 235 6.84 -7.89 11.36
CA VAL A 235 7.24 -8.81 10.29
C VAL A 235 6.01 -9.25 9.48
N LEU A 236 4.91 -9.62 10.15
CA LEU A 236 3.66 -9.99 9.49
C LEU A 236 3.13 -8.84 8.62
N ALA A 237 3.11 -7.62 9.15
CA ALA A 237 2.69 -6.43 8.42
C ALA A 237 3.61 -6.16 7.21
N ALA A 238 4.93 -6.29 7.37
CA ALA A 238 5.88 -6.12 6.28
C ALA A 238 5.67 -7.16 5.16
N LEU A 239 5.42 -8.43 5.53
CA LEU A 239 5.10 -9.50 4.58
C LEU A 239 3.77 -9.25 3.87
N ALA A 240 2.72 -8.90 4.62
CA ALA A 240 1.39 -8.62 4.07
C ALA A 240 1.41 -7.41 3.12
N GLY A 241 2.05 -6.31 3.51
CA GLY A 241 2.18 -5.10 2.70
C GLY A 241 3.01 -5.34 1.43
N SER A 242 4.13 -6.07 1.55
CA SER A 242 4.97 -6.43 0.40
C SER A 242 4.23 -7.36 -0.56
N ALA A 243 3.49 -8.34 -0.04
CA ALA A 243 2.66 -9.22 -0.85
C ALA A 243 1.56 -8.44 -1.57
N PHE A 244 0.87 -7.53 -0.88
CA PHE A 244 -0.20 -6.73 -1.48
C PHE A 244 0.33 -5.81 -2.58
N TYR A 245 1.42 -5.07 -2.31
CA TYR A 245 2.11 -4.29 -3.33
C TYR A 245 2.54 -5.15 -4.52
N GLY A 246 3.15 -6.31 -4.26
CA GLY A 246 3.61 -7.25 -5.27
C GLY A 246 2.47 -7.74 -6.18
N LEU A 247 1.29 -8.03 -5.62
CA LEU A 247 0.11 -8.41 -6.39
C LEU A 247 -0.34 -7.27 -7.33
N ILE A 248 -0.34 -6.03 -6.86
CA ILE A 248 -0.66 -4.87 -7.71
C ILE A 248 0.39 -4.67 -8.80
N ALA A 249 1.68 -4.81 -8.49
CA ALA A 249 2.75 -4.69 -9.46
C ALA A 249 2.69 -5.81 -10.53
N LEU A 250 2.30 -7.03 -10.15
CA LEU A 250 2.06 -8.12 -11.10
C LEU A 250 0.87 -7.81 -12.02
N ALA A 251 -0.23 -7.27 -11.45
CA ALA A 251 -1.39 -6.85 -12.23
C ALA A 251 -1.05 -5.70 -13.20
N GLU A 252 -0.23 -4.74 -12.78
CA GLU A 252 0.27 -3.64 -13.62
C GLU A 252 1.03 -4.18 -14.84
N ARG A 253 1.97 -5.11 -14.63
CA ARG A 253 2.76 -5.68 -15.73
C ARG A 253 1.90 -6.39 -16.78
N ALA A 254 0.84 -7.07 -16.33
CA ALA A 254 -0.11 -7.71 -17.23
C ALA A 254 -0.97 -6.68 -18.00
N ALA A 255 -1.40 -5.60 -17.34
CA ALA A 255 -2.30 -4.61 -17.92
C ALA A 255 -1.60 -3.53 -18.78
N THR A 256 -0.31 -3.26 -18.55
CA THR A 256 0.44 -2.15 -19.15
C THR A 256 1.62 -2.58 -20.03
N GLY A 257 1.77 -3.87 -20.35
CA GLY A 257 2.87 -4.38 -21.20
C GLY A 257 2.92 -3.81 -22.63
N TRP A 258 1.86 -3.11 -23.06
CA TRP A 258 1.80 -2.38 -24.32
C TRP A 258 2.41 -0.96 -24.24
N HIS A 259 2.55 -0.38 -23.04
CA HIS A 259 2.98 1.00 -22.87
C HIS A 259 4.51 1.14 -23.02
N PRO A 260 5.02 2.13 -23.79
CA PRO A 260 6.46 2.26 -24.08
C PRO A 260 7.35 2.37 -22.83
N SER A 261 6.86 3.01 -21.76
CA SER A 261 7.61 3.17 -20.50
C SER A 261 7.89 1.86 -19.77
N VAL A 262 7.16 0.77 -20.08
CA VAL A 262 7.35 -0.56 -19.47
C VAL A 262 8.23 -1.45 -20.36
N ARG A 263 8.34 -1.15 -21.67
CA ARG A 263 9.17 -1.92 -22.62
C ARG A 263 10.66 -1.60 -22.56
N ALA A 264 11.05 -0.49 -21.92
CA ALA A 264 12.43 -0.02 -21.86
C ALA A 264 13.24 -0.52 -20.64
N GLY A 265 12.66 -1.36 -19.76
CA GLY A 265 13.32 -1.88 -18.55
C GLY A 265 13.19 -3.39 -18.37
#